data_AF-A0A1H2U7Z4-F1
#
_entry.id   AF-A0A1H2U7Z4-F1
#
_cell.length_a   1.000
_cell.length_b   1.000
_cell.length_c   1.000
_cell.angle_alpha   90.00
_cell.angle_beta   90.00
_cell.angle_gamma   90.00
#
_symmetry.space_group_name_H-M   'P 1'
#
loop_
_entity.id
_entity.type
_entity.pdbx_description
1 polymer ?
#
loop_
_entity_poly.entity_id
_entity_poly.type
_entity_poly.pdbx_seq_one_letter_code
_entity_poly.pdbx_strand_id
1 'polypeptide(L)'
;MTKIALTLLAAGCLTAPLAQAAQPSFDCSKATHEAELLICKDADLAALDRSLAELYATLLKNTPASKQGALKTEQRGWVKGRDECWKSADQHGCIKAEYQARINELKDR
;
A
#
# COMPACT_ATOMS: atom_id res chain seq x y z
N MET A 1 32.23 58.06 -11.58
CA MET A 1 30.92 57.75 -12.19
C MET A 1 31.21 56.61 -13.17
N THR A 2 30.76 55.36 -13.09
CA THR A 2 29.75 54.65 -12.29
C THR A 2 30.13 53.16 -12.33
N LYS A 3 29.84 52.43 -11.26
CA LYS A 3 30.14 51.01 -11.00
C LYS A 3 29.29 50.07 -11.87
N ILE A 4 29.80 48.90 -12.27
CA ILE A 4 28.98 47.69 -12.42
C ILE A 4 29.81 46.49 -11.93
N ALA A 5 29.49 46.01 -10.72
CA ALA A 5 29.96 44.71 -10.22
C ALA A 5 28.94 43.66 -10.69
N LEU A 6 29.37 42.70 -11.50
CA LEU A 6 28.53 41.62 -11.98
C LEU A 6 28.50 40.51 -10.92
N THR A 7 27.57 40.62 -9.97
CA THR A 7 27.25 39.53 -9.05
C THR A 7 26.47 38.45 -9.79
N LEU A 8 27.12 37.31 -10.03
CA LEU A 8 26.46 36.06 -10.44
C LEU A 8 25.52 35.62 -9.32
N LEU A 9 24.21 35.74 -9.52
CA LEU A 9 23.22 35.02 -8.70
C LEU A 9 23.36 33.53 -9.01
N ALA A 10 23.96 32.77 -8.10
CA ALA A 10 23.81 31.34 -8.06
C ALA A 10 22.35 31.03 -7.69
N ALA A 11 21.54 30.74 -8.71
CA ALA A 11 20.20 30.19 -8.52
C ALA A 11 20.34 28.79 -7.92
N GLY A 12 20.28 28.70 -6.59
CA GLY A 12 20.21 27.43 -5.88
C GLY A 12 18.93 26.72 -6.28
N CYS A 13 19.04 25.67 -7.11
CA CYS A 13 17.98 24.70 -7.30
C CYS A 13 17.70 24.04 -5.95
N LEU A 14 16.65 24.50 -5.27
CA LEU A 14 16.01 23.79 -4.18
C LEU A 14 15.38 22.52 -4.77
N THR A 15 16.15 21.43 -4.81
CA THR A 15 15.59 20.11 -5.05
C THR A 15 14.80 19.73 -3.79
N ALA A 16 13.51 20.07 -3.77
CA ALA A 16 12.60 19.50 -2.79
C ALA A 16 12.62 17.97 -2.95
N PRO A 17 12.74 17.19 -1.86
CA PRO A 17 12.60 15.75 -1.96
C PRO A 17 11.19 15.48 -2.47
N LEU A 18 11.06 14.85 -3.64
CA LEU A 18 9.80 14.24 -4.04
C LEU A 18 9.47 13.23 -2.95
N ALA A 19 8.45 13.53 -2.14
CA ALA A 19 7.90 12.56 -1.21
C ALA A 19 7.48 11.35 -2.04
N GLN A 20 8.28 10.29 -2.01
CA GLN A 20 7.95 9.04 -2.66
C GLN A 20 6.62 8.58 -2.08
N ALA A 21 5.55 8.63 -2.87
CA ALA A 21 4.24 8.15 -2.44
C ALA A 21 4.43 6.73 -1.87
N ALA A 22 4.06 6.54 -0.61
CA ALA A 22 4.34 5.32 0.13
C ALA A 22 3.74 4.11 -0.61
N GLN A 23 4.60 3.23 -1.12
CA GLN A 23 4.20 2.09 -1.93
C GLN A 23 3.53 1.01 -1.07
N PRO A 24 2.60 0.21 -1.62
CA PRO A 24 2.06 -0.96 -0.93
C PRO A 24 3.13 -2.04 -0.71
N SER A 25 2.76 -3.11 -0.03
CA SER A 25 3.61 -4.27 0.29
C SER A 25 3.95 -5.15 -0.92
N PHE A 26 3.37 -4.86 -2.09
CA PHE A 26 3.63 -5.55 -3.35
C PHE A 26 4.21 -4.60 -4.42
N ASP A 27 4.79 -5.20 -5.45
CA ASP A 27 5.40 -4.49 -6.58
C ASP A 27 4.31 -3.96 -7.53
N CYS A 28 4.08 -2.65 -7.51
CA CYS A 28 3.09 -2.00 -8.37
C CYS A 28 3.32 -2.19 -9.88
N SER A 29 4.54 -2.53 -10.32
CA SER A 29 4.78 -2.86 -11.73
C SER A 29 4.18 -4.22 -12.14
N LYS A 30 3.78 -5.04 -11.17
CA LYS A 30 3.15 -6.36 -11.38
C LYS A 30 1.65 -6.36 -11.09
N ALA A 31 1.07 -5.21 -10.72
CA ALA A 31 -0.35 -5.08 -10.47
C ALA A 31 -1.15 -5.37 -11.74
N THR A 32 -2.11 -6.28 -11.65
CA THR A 32 -2.98 -6.66 -12.79
C THR A 32 -4.46 -6.43 -12.50
N HIS A 33 -4.85 -6.34 -11.22
CA HIS A 33 -6.23 -6.11 -10.82
C HIS A 33 -6.50 -4.62 -10.57
N GLU A 34 -7.72 -4.15 -10.87
CA GLU A 34 -8.13 -2.76 -10.67
C GLU A 34 -7.95 -2.30 -9.23
N ALA A 35 -8.23 -3.18 -8.27
CA ALA A 35 -7.99 -2.92 -6.86
C ALA A 35 -6.50 -2.67 -6.57
N GLU A 36 -5.60 -3.51 -7.10
CA GLU A 36 -4.14 -3.34 -6.94
C GLU A 36 -3.65 -2.02 -7.55
N LEU A 37 -4.14 -1.68 -8.75
CA LEU A 37 -3.82 -0.43 -9.42
C LEU A 37 -4.28 0.79 -8.62
N LEU A 38 -5.44 0.70 -7.96
CA LEU A 38 -5.94 1.77 -7.09
C LEU A 38 -5.13 1.86 -5.80
N ILE A 39 -4.80 0.74 -5.17
CA ILE A 39 -3.91 0.69 -3.99
C ILE A 39 -2.55 1.31 -4.30
N CYS A 40 -1.99 1.07 -5.48
CA CYS A 40 -0.71 1.65 -5.90
C CYS A 40 -0.71 3.19 -6.05
N LYS A 41 -1.88 3.80 -6.22
CA LYS A 41 -2.03 5.24 -6.45
C LYS A 41 -2.60 5.99 -5.24
N ASP A 42 -3.07 5.26 -4.23
CA ASP A 42 -3.72 5.80 -3.06
C ASP A 42 -2.90 5.52 -1.79
N ALA A 43 -2.45 6.57 -1.12
CA ALA A 43 -1.57 6.45 0.05
C ALA A 43 -2.25 5.81 1.26
N ASP A 44 -3.56 6.02 1.43
CA ASP A 44 -4.33 5.48 2.55
C ASP A 44 -4.55 3.97 2.36
N LEU A 45 -4.92 3.56 1.14
CA LEU A 45 -5.05 2.14 0.79
C LEU A 45 -3.70 1.41 0.85
N ALA A 46 -2.62 2.05 0.38
CA ALA A 46 -1.27 1.49 0.50
C ALA A 46 -0.85 1.32 1.97
N ALA A 47 -1.23 2.25 2.86
CA ALA A 47 -0.96 2.12 4.29
C ALA A 47 -1.71 0.97 4.95
N LEU A 48 -2.97 0.76 4.56
CA LEU A 48 -3.75 -0.41 5.01
C LEU A 48 -3.15 -1.73 4.51
N ASP A 49 -2.72 -1.77 3.24
CA ASP A 49 -2.05 -2.94 2.66
C ASP A 49 -0.78 -3.32 3.43
N ARG A 50 0.11 -2.35 3.71
CA ARG A 50 1.32 -2.59 4.52
C ARG A 50 0.98 -3.08 5.94
N SER A 51 0.00 -2.44 6.58
CA SER A 51 -0.44 -2.82 7.93
C SER A 51 -0.94 -4.26 7.99
N LEU A 52 -1.72 -4.67 6.99
CA LEU A 52 -2.19 -6.05 6.88
C LEU A 52 -1.04 -7.02 6.60
N ALA A 53 -0.12 -6.67 5.72
CA ALA A 53 1.04 -7.51 5.38
C ALA A 53 1.93 -7.80 6.60
N GLU A 54 2.22 -6.76 7.40
CA GLU A 54 2.99 -6.89 8.64
C GLU A 54 2.30 -7.78 9.69
N LEU A 55 1.00 -7.57 9.89
CA LEU A 55 0.18 -8.39 10.79
C LEU A 55 0.15 -9.86 10.34
N TYR A 56 -0.12 -10.08 9.05
CA TYR A 56 -0.15 -11.41 8.46
C TYR A 56 1.19 -12.14 8.60
N ALA A 57 2.32 -11.46 8.36
CA ALA A 57 3.65 -12.03 8.50
C ALA A 57 3.93 -12.46 9.95
N THR A 58 3.55 -11.62 10.91
CA THR A 58 3.66 -11.92 12.35
C THR A 58 2.84 -13.15 12.72
N LEU A 59 1.58 -13.21 12.32
CA LEU A 59 0.70 -14.35 12.59
C LEU A 59 1.20 -15.63 11.94
N LEU A 60 1.67 -15.55 10.70
CA LEU A 60 2.18 -16.71 9.98
C LEU A 60 3.41 -17.31 10.68
N LYS A 61 4.32 -16.45 11.16
CA LYS A 61 5.51 -16.87 11.92
C LYS A 61 5.14 -17.57 13.23
N ASN A 62 4.10 -17.09 13.91
CA ASN A 62 3.65 -17.62 15.20
C ASN A 62 2.67 -18.81 15.07
N THR A 63 2.17 -19.08 13.88
CA THR A 63 1.26 -20.19 13.60
C THR A 63 2.03 -21.52 13.50
N PRO A 64 1.58 -22.61 14.18
CA PRO A 64 2.19 -23.93 14.03
C PRO A 64 2.29 -24.36 12.57
N ALA A 65 3.40 -25.00 12.18
CA ALA A 65 3.66 -25.35 10.78
C ALA A 65 2.51 -26.13 10.12
N SER A 66 1.84 -27.02 10.87
CA SER A 66 0.68 -27.78 10.41
C SER A 66 -0.55 -26.92 10.05
N LYS A 67 -0.66 -25.71 10.60
CA LYS A 67 -1.76 -24.76 10.36
C LYS A 67 -1.42 -23.64 9.38
N GLN A 68 -0.13 -23.43 9.08
CA GLN A 68 0.30 -22.35 8.17
C GLN A 68 -0.29 -22.48 6.75
N GLY A 69 -0.50 -23.71 6.27
CA GLY A 69 -1.12 -23.95 4.97
C GLY A 69 -2.56 -23.43 4.87
N ALA A 70 -3.33 -23.57 5.95
CA ALA A 70 -4.69 -23.04 6.04
C ALA A 70 -4.67 -21.50 6.03
N LEU A 71 -3.86 -20.87 6.89
CA LEU A 71 -3.73 -19.41 6.96
C LEU A 71 -3.28 -18.79 5.63
N LYS A 72 -2.34 -19.42 4.91
CA LYS A 72 -1.95 -19.00 3.54
C LYS A 72 -3.10 -19.09 2.55
N THR A 73 -3.93 -20.12 2.67
CA THR A 73 -5.07 -20.34 1.77
C THR A 73 -6.18 -19.33 2.03
N GLU A 74 -6.49 -19.07 3.29
CA GLU A 74 -7.41 -18.00 3.71
C GLU A 74 -6.95 -16.64 3.18
N GLN A 75 -5.67 -16.30 3.34
CA GLN A 75 -5.15 -15.01 2.87
C GLN A 75 -5.24 -14.85 1.34
N ARG A 76 -4.93 -15.90 0.56
CA ARG A 76 -5.11 -15.88 -0.90
C ARG A 76 -6.59 -15.76 -1.28
N GLY A 77 -7.49 -16.40 -0.54
CA GLY A 77 -8.93 -16.28 -0.73
C GLY A 77 -9.41 -14.85 -0.48
N TRP A 78 -8.94 -14.23 0.60
CA TRP A 78 -9.23 -12.83 0.90
C TRP A 78 -8.73 -11.86 -0.18
N VAL A 79 -7.50 -12.04 -0.71
CA VAL A 79 -6.98 -11.21 -1.81
C VAL A 79 -7.92 -11.23 -3.02
N LYS A 80 -8.40 -12.42 -3.41
CA LYS A 80 -9.38 -12.54 -4.50
C LYS A 80 -10.68 -11.80 -4.17
N GLY A 81 -11.17 -11.90 -2.94
CA GLY A 81 -12.36 -11.18 -2.47
C GLY A 81 -12.20 -9.66 -2.55
N ARG A 82 -11.07 -9.12 -2.09
CA ARG A 82 -10.71 -7.70 -2.24
C ARG A 82 -10.72 -7.27 -3.71
N ASP A 83 -10.17 -8.11 -4.59
CA ASP A 83 -10.10 -7.76 -6.01
C ASP A 83 -11.47 -7.70 -6.68
N GLU A 84 -12.50 -8.40 -6.16
CA GLU A 84 -13.89 -8.27 -6.62
C GLU A 84 -14.52 -6.89 -6.36
N CYS A 85 -13.85 -6.00 -5.63
CA CYS A 85 -14.28 -4.61 -5.45
C CYS A 85 -14.41 -3.84 -6.77
N TRP A 86 -13.86 -4.33 -7.90
CA TRP A 86 -14.13 -3.78 -9.23
C TRP A 86 -15.63 -3.69 -9.55
N LYS A 87 -16.46 -4.57 -8.96
CA LYS A 87 -17.92 -4.61 -9.10
C LYS A 87 -18.65 -3.52 -8.31
N SER A 88 -17.98 -2.87 -7.36
CA SER A 88 -18.59 -1.84 -6.52
C SER A 88 -18.71 -0.51 -7.28
N ALA A 89 -19.80 0.22 -7.05
CA ALA A 89 -19.93 1.61 -7.49
C ALA A 89 -18.95 2.54 -6.75
N ASP A 90 -18.57 2.19 -5.52
CA ASP A 90 -17.49 2.82 -4.75
C ASP A 90 -16.36 1.81 -4.54
N GLN A 91 -15.45 1.74 -5.51
CA GLN A 91 -14.32 0.81 -5.48
C GLN A 91 -13.35 1.13 -4.34
N HIS A 92 -13.05 2.41 -4.12
CA HIS A 92 -12.15 2.85 -3.06
C HIS A 92 -12.70 2.47 -1.68
N GLY A 93 -13.97 2.81 -1.40
CA GLY A 93 -14.63 2.46 -0.14
C GLY A 93 -14.71 0.94 0.08
N CYS A 94 -15.00 0.17 -0.97
CA CYS A 94 -15.00 -1.29 -0.92
C CYS A 94 -13.62 -1.84 -0.50
N ILE A 95 -12.54 -1.42 -1.17
CA ILE A 95 -11.19 -1.90 -0.86
C ILE A 95 -10.79 -1.53 0.58
N LYS A 96 -11.09 -0.29 0.99
CA LYS A 96 -10.85 0.17 2.36
C LYS A 96 -11.57 -0.70 3.40
N ALA A 97 -12.84 -1.04 3.14
CA ALA A 97 -13.63 -1.89 4.02
C ALA A 97 -13.06 -3.32 4.10
N GLU A 98 -12.66 -3.91 2.96
CA GLU A 98 -12.04 -5.24 2.90
C GLU A 98 -10.74 -5.32 3.71
N TYR A 99 -9.87 -4.31 3.60
CA TYR A 99 -8.67 -4.24 4.44
C TYR A 99 -9.00 -4.13 5.92
N GLN A 100 -9.90 -3.22 6.28
CA GLN A 100 -10.22 -2.97 7.69
C GLN A 100 -10.86 -4.21 8.34
N ALA A 101 -11.76 -4.88 7.62
CA ALA A 101 -12.38 -6.12 8.07
C ALA A 101 -11.35 -7.22 8.30
N ARG A 102 -10.44 -7.43 7.33
CA ARG A 102 -9.39 -8.46 7.45
C ARG A 102 -8.39 -8.17 8.54
N ILE A 103 -7.98 -6.91 8.70
CA ILE A 103 -7.08 -6.49 9.78
C ILE A 103 -7.73 -6.78 11.14
N ASN A 104 -9.02 -6.47 11.31
CA ASN A 104 -9.73 -6.74 12.55
C ASN A 104 -9.84 -8.26 12.80
N GLU A 105 -10.24 -9.03 11.78
CA GLU A 105 -10.31 -10.49 11.86
C GLU A 105 -8.98 -11.11 12.28
N LEU A 106 -7.86 -10.63 11.73
CA LEU A 106 -6.52 -11.15 12.06
C LEU A 106 -6.04 -10.71 13.45
N LYS A 107 -6.45 -9.53 13.94
CA LYS A 107 -6.10 -9.07 15.30
C LYS A 107 -6.79 -9.90 16.40
N ASP A 108 -7.94 -10.49 16.08
CA ASP A 108 -8.74 -11.27 17.04
C ASP A 108 -8.33 -12.76 17.11
N ARG A 109 -7.24 -13.15 16.44
CA ARG A 109 -6.76 -14.55 16.37
C ARG A 109 -5.76 -14.95 17.46
#